data_AF-A0AAV4S9E7-F1
#
_entry.id   AF-A0AAV4S9E7-F1
#
_cell.length_a   1.000
_cell.length_b   1.000
_cell.length_c   1.000
_cell.angle_alpha   90.00
_cell.angle_beta   90.00
_cell.angle_gamma   90.00
#
_symmetry.space_group_name_H-M   'P 1'
#
loop_
_entity.id
_entity.type
_entity.pdbx_description
1 polymer ?
#
loop_
_entity_poly.entity_id
_entity_poly.type
_entity_poly.pdbx_seq_one_letter_code
_entity_poly.pdbx_strand_id
1 'polypeptide(L)'
;MRQIGKGFSSAYKFCAILNLPALSKSGYKKHEHRLLKVVTDVAEDSMCNAAKEVAETFNLDVCGISVDGTWQRRGHTDIKGCVAVLSIDTGKVLDLEVMSSYCPYKNSYYKKCIRMLNMLL
;
A
#
# COMPACT_ATOMS: atom_id res chain seq x y z
N MET A 1 9.32 -19.26 -8.11
CA MET A 1 9.18 -18.99 -6.65
C MET A 1 8.89 -17.50 -6.46
N ARG A 2 7.71 -17.11 -5.98
CA ARG A 2 7.31 -15.68 -5.83
C ARG A 2 7.94 -15.12 -4.54
N GLN A 3 9.06 -14.41 -4.65
CA GLN A 3 9.86 -13.91 -3.50
C GLN A 3 9.56 -12.46 -3.10
N ILE A 4 8.54 -11.85 -3.70
CA ILE A 4 8.15 -10.47 -3.44
C ILE A 4 7.51 -10.37 -2.04
N GLY A 5 7.89 -9.34 -1.27
CA GLY A 5 7.28 -9.06 0.04
C GLY A 5 7.83 -9.90 1.21
N LYS A 6 8.98 -10.57 1.05
CA LYS A 6 9.58 -11.44 2.07
C LYS A 6 10.66 -10.77 2.93
N GLY A 7 10.85 -9.46 2.79
CA GLY A 7 11.71 -8.63 3.64
C GLY A 7 13.21 -8.90 3.54
N PHE A 8 13.96 -8.28 4.46
CA PHE A 8 15.43 -8.34 4.50
C PHE A 8 15.99 -9.77 4.52
N SER A 9 15.43 -10.66 5.35
CA SER A 9 15.96 -12.02 5.50
C SER A 9 15.96 -12.80 4.18
N SER A 10 14.98 -12.55 3.32
CA SER A 10 14.87 -13.23 2.03
C SER A 10 15.75 -12.58 0.99
N ALA A 11 15.85 -11.24 0.99
CA ALA A 11 16.83 -10.53 0.17
C ALA A 11 18.27 -10.96 0.50
N TYR A 12 18.59 -11.13 1.78
CA TYR A 12 19.89 -11.62 2.24
C TYR A 12 20.18 -13.04 1.73
N LYS A 13 19.23 -13.98 1.88
CA LYS A 13 19.35 -15.34 1.37
C LYS A 13 19.52 -15.36 -0.16
N PHE A 14 18.79 -14.50 -0.87
CA PHE A 14 18.91 -14.36 -2.30
C PHE A 14 20.32 -13.91 -2.73
N CYS A 15 20.88 -12.88 -2.08
CA CYS A 15 22.26 -12.46 -2.33
C CYS A 15 23.26 -13.60 -2.07
N ALA A 16 23.08 -14.37 -0.98
CA ALA A 16 23.95 -15.50 -0.66
C ALA A 16 23.88 -16.61 -1.73
N ILE A 17 22.68 -16.95 -2.23
CA ILE A 17 22.50 -17.95 -3.30
C ILE A 17 23.18 -17.51 -4.60
N LEU A 18 23.12 -16.23 -4.93
CA LEU A 18 23.73 -15.67 -6.14
C LEU A 18 25.21 -15.30 -5.98
N ASN A 19 25.83 -15.61 -4.84
CA ASN A 19 27.20 -15.22 -4.53
C ASN A 19 27.45 -13.69 -4.67
N LEU A 20 26.44 -12.88 -4.33
CA LEU A 20 26.51 -11.42 -4.32
C LEU A 20 26.99 -10.92 -2.95
N PRO A 21 27.59 -9.72 -2.88
CA PRO A 21 27.94 -9.10 -1.60
C PRO A 21 26.75 -9.03 -0.64
N ALA A 22 27.01 -9.33 0.64
CA ALA A 22 25.98 -9.34 1.66
C ALA A 22 25.33 -7.96 1.83
N LEU A 23 23.99 -7.92 1.73
CA LEU A 23 23.25 -6.68 1.91
C LEU A 23 23.22 -6.27 3.38
N SER A 24 23.55 -5.01 3.68
CA SER A 24 23.43 -4.48 5.04
C SER A 24 21.97 -4.19 5.39
N LYS A 25 21.59 -4.41 6.65
CA LYS A 25 20.23 -4.10 7.14
C LYS A 25 19.86 -2.63 6.95
N SER A 26 20.81 -1.72 7.21
CA SER A 26 20.62 -0.28 7.04
C SER A 26 20.46 0.11 5.58
N GLY A 27 21.29 -0.45 4.69
CA GLY A 27 21.18 -0.28 3.24
C GLY A 27 19.82 -0.71 2.74
N TYR A 28 19.39 -1.94 3.05
CA TYR A 28 18.08 -2.47 2.68
C TYR A 28 16.94 -1.52 3.11
N LYS A 29 16.90 -1.11 4.39
CA LYS A 29 15.88 -0.19 4.90
C LYS A 29 15.89 1.16 4.18
N LYS A 30 17.07 1.68 3.84
CA LYS A 30 17.21 2.94 3.09
C LYS A 30 16.59 2.82 1.70
N HIS A 31 16.80 1.68 1.01
CA HIS A 31 16.20 1.41 -0.28
C HIS A 31 14.69 1.20 -0.18
N GLU A 32 14.24 0.39 0.79
CA GLU A 32 12.83 0.15 1.08
C GLU A 32 12.07 1.46 1.33
N HIS A 33 12.62 2.38 2.12
CA HIS A 33 12.00 3.67 2.38
C HIS A 33 11.90 4.56 1.12
N ARG A 34 12.94 4.58 0.27
CA ARG A 34 12.90 5.33 -0.99
C ARG A 34 11.88 4.75 -1.95
N LEU A 35 11.81 3.43 -2.06
CA LEU A 35 10.81 2.74 -2.88
C LEU A 35 9.41 3.03 -2.37
N LEU A 36 9.18 2.94 -1.05
CA LEU A 36 7.89 3.26 -0.46
C LEU A 36 7.45 4.67 -0.83
N LYS A 37 8.34 5.66 -0.67
CA LYS A 37 8.04 7.05 -1.03
C LYS A 37 7.59 7.18 -2.48
N VAL A 38 8.41 6.69 -3.43
CA VAL A 38 8.12 6.81 -4.87
C VAL A 38 6.82 6.07 -5.23
N VAL A 39 6.58 4.89 -4.66
CA VAL A 39 5.36 4.13 -4.93
C VAL A 39 4.13 4.84 -4.35
N THR A 40 4.24 5.46 -3.18
CA THR A 40 3.16 6.27 -2.61
C THR A 40 2.84 7.47 -3.49
N ASP A 41 3.86 8.22 -3.92
CA ASP A 41 3.67 9.40 -4.79
C ASP A 41 2.96 8.99 -6.10
N VAL A 42 3.41 7.90 -6.75
CA VAL A 42 2.80 7.40 -7.99
C VAL A 42 1.37 6.87 -7.76
N ALA A 43 1.11 6.24 -6.61
CA ALA A 43 -0.22 5.76 -6.26
C ALA A 43 -1.20 6.92 -6.06
N GLU A 44 -0.78 7.97 -5.35
CA GLU A 44 -1.58 9.18 -5.12
C GLU A 44 -1.92 9.87 -6.45
N ASP A 45 -0.94 10.05 -7.33
CA ASP A 45 -1.15 10.63 -8.67
C ASP A 45 -2.12 9.77 -9.51
N SER A 46 -1.93 8.45 -9.48
CA SER A 46 -2.80 7.51 -10.20
C SER A 46 -4.24 7.57 -9.71
N MET A 47 -4.47 7.62 -8.39
CA MET A 47 -5.81 7.70 -7.80
C MET A 47 -6.46 9.06 -8.07
N CYS A 48 -5.69 10.15 -8.01
CA CYS A 48 -6.18 11.49 -8.36
C CYS A 48 -6.62 11.56 -9.84
N ASN A 49 -5.85 10.97 -10.75
CA ASN A 49 -6.22 10.92 -12.16
C ASN A 49 -7.46 10.04 -12.40
N ALA A 50 -7.58 8.91 -11.69
CA ALA A 50 -8.77 8.07 -11.76
C ALA A 50 -10.04 8.82 -11.28
N ALA A 51 -9.94 9.57 -10.18
CA ALA A 51 -11.04 10.38 -9.67
C ALA A 51 -11.47 11.48 -10.66
N LYS A 52 -10.52 12.18 -11.29
CA LYS A 52 -10.80 13.18 -12.34
C LYS A 52 -11.51 12.56 -13.54
N GLU A 53 -11.02 11.42 -14.01
CA GLU A 53 -11.64 10.72 -15.14
C GLU A 53 -13.09 10.34 -14.86
N VAL A 54 -13.39 9.85 -13.66
CA VAL A 54 -14.77 9.56 -13.25
C VAL A 54 -15.63 10.82 -13.25
N ALA A 55 -15.14 11.91 -12.66
CA ALA A 55 -15.87 13.18 -12.62
C ALA A 55 -16.15 13.73 -14.03
N GLU A 56 -15.15 13.69 -14.93
CA GLU A 56 -15.26 14.20 -16.30
C GLU A 56 -16.15 13.30 -17.19
N THR A 57 -16.05 11.97 -17.05
CA THR A 57 -16.75 11.02 -17.92
C THR A 57 -18.26 11.02 -17.68
N PHE A 58 -18.67 11.11 -16.41
CA PHE A 58 -20.08 11.01 -16.04
C PHE A 58 -20.72 12.37 -15.80
N ASN A 59 -19.93 13.44 -15.64
CA ASN A 59 -20.42 14.78 -15.27
C ASN A 59 -21.31 14.71 -14.01
N LEU A 60 -20.95 13.81 -13.09
CA LEU A 60 -21.69 13.51 -11.86
C LEU A 60 -20.86 13.92 -10.65
N ASP A 61 -21.53 14.53 -9.67
CA ASP A 61 -21.00 14.70 -8.31
C ASP A 61 -21.00 13.39 -7.50
N VAL A 62 -21.62 12.32 -8.04
CA VAL A 62 -21.82 11.04 -7.36
C VAL A 62 -21.48 9.87 -8.29
N CYS A 63 -20.64 8.95 -7.83
CA CYS A 63 -20.19 7.76 -8.54
C CYS A 63 -20.55 6.50 -7.74
N GLY A 64 -20.89 5.40 -8.42
CA GLY A 64 -21.02 4.10 -7.78
C GLY A 64 -19.65 3.57 -7.35
N ILE A 65 -19.51 3.11 -6.11
CA ILE A 65 -18.24 2.59 -5.59
C ILE A 65 -18.37 1.15 -5.06
N SER A 66 -17.31 0.36 -5.22
CA SER A 66 -17.06 -0.86 -4.46
C SER A 66 -15.96 -0.61 -3.43
N VAL A 67 -16.04 -1.28 -2.29
CA VAL A 67 -15.02 -1.19 -1.23
C VAL A 67 -14.50 -2.58 -0.95
N ASP A 68 -13.27 -2.83 -1.39
CA ASP A 68 -12.67 -4.15 -1.37
C ASP A 68 -11.50 -4.17 -0.37
N GLY A 69 -11.57 -5.09 0.59
CA GLY A 69 -10.56 -5.25 1.62
C GLY A 69 -9.81 -6.57 1.50
N THR A 70 -8.51 -6.55 1.79
CA THR A 70 -7.71 -7.77 1.96
C THR A 70 -6.88 -7.71 3.23
N TRP A 71 -6.71 -8.87 3.85
CA TRP A 71 -5.93 -9.05 5.07
C TRP A 71 -4.92 -10.17 4.88
N GLN A 72 -3.70 -9.96 5.38
CA GLN A 72 -2.70 -11.01 5.47
C GLN A 72 -3.20 -12.13 6.38
N ARG A 73 -3.15 -13.37 5.89
CA ARG A 73 -3.60 -14.57 6.60
C ARG A 73 -2.48 -15.16 7.49
N ARG A 74 -2.79 -16.24 8.22
CA ARG A 74 -1.92 -16.91 9.22
C ARG A 74 -0.47 -17.12 8.75
N GLY A 75 0.49 -17.03 9.68
CA GLY A 75 1.93 -17.29 9.44
C GLY A 75 2.81 -16.03 9.35
N HIS A 76 2.22 -14.86 9.57
CA HIS A 76 2.92 -13.58 9.66
C HIS A 76 2.94 -13.08 11.11
N THR A 77 4.04 -12.43 11.51
CA THR A 77 4.21 -11.86 12.86
C THR A 77 3.33 -10.65 13.11
N ASP A 78 3.00 -9.89 12.05
CA ASP A 78 2.10 -8.74 12.09
C ASP A 78 0.94 -8.98 11.13
N ILE A 79 -0.29 -8.61 11.52
CA ILE A 79 -1.44 -8.64 10.62
C ILE A 79 -1.51 -7.28 9.92
N LYS A 80 -1.23 -7.28 8.61
CA LYS A 80 -1.44 -6.10 7.76
C LYS A 80 -2.60 -6.35 6.81
N GLY A 81 -3.36 -5.30 6.54
CA GLY A 81 -4.43 -5.32 5.55
C GLY A 81 -4.41 -4.03 4.73
N CYS A 82 -5.22 -4.01 3.69
CA CYS A 82 -5.55 -2.78 3.00
C CYS A 82 -7.00 -2.82 2.54
N VAL A 83 -7.60 -1.65 2.44
CA VAL A 83 -8.96 -1.43 1.94
C VAL A 83 -8.84 -0.45 0.79
N ALA A 84 -9.38 -0.81 -0.36
CA ALA A 84 -9.40 0.01 -1.57
C ALA A 84 -10.84 0.40 -1.91
N VAL A 85 -11.04 1.67 -2.25
CA VAL A 85 -12.27 2.16 -2.86
C VAL A 85 -12.08 2.15 -4.37
N LEU A 86 -13.00 1.54 -5.09
CA LEU A 86 -12.97 1.36 -6.54
C LEU A 86 -14.21 2.03 -7.15
N SER A 87 -14.05 2.73 -8.26
CA SER A 87 -15.20 3.10 -9.09
C SER A 87 -15.75 1.85 -9.77
N ILE A 88 -17.07 1.63 -9.67
CA ILE A 88 -17.72 0.50 -10.35
C ILE A 88 -17.65 0.69 -11.87
N ASP A 89 -17.78 1.93 -12.32
CA ASP A 89 -17.89 2.26 -13.74
C ASP A 89 -16.56 2.12 -14.48
N THR A 90 -15.45 2.56 -13.86
CA THR A 90 -14.12 2.51 -14.48
C THR A 90 -13.28 1.32 -14.02
N GLY A 91 -13.65 0.68 -12.91
CA GLY A 91 -12.85 -0.37 -12.27
C GLY A 91 -11.53 0.13 -11.67
N LYS A 92 -11.33 1.46 -11.57
CA LYS A 92 -10.10 2.08 -11.06
C LYS A 92 -10.18 2.36 -9.57
N VAL A 93 -9.02 2.30 -8.90
CA VAL A 93 -8.89 2.66 -7.49
C VAL A 93 -8.98 4.17 -7.34
N LEU A 94 -9.87 4.62 -6.47
CA LEU A 94 -10.10 6.02 -6.11
C LEU A 94 -9.41 6.39 -4.80
N ASP A 95 -9.33 5.44 -3.87
CA ASP A 95 -8.65 5.63 -2.58
C ASP A 95 -8.15 4.28 -2.02
N LEU A 96 -7.14 4.32 -1.17
CA LEU A 96 -6.52 3.15 -0.54
C LEU A 96 -6.06 3.48 0.87
N GLU A 97 -6.53 2.70 1.85
CA GLU A 97 -6.04 2.77 3.23
C GLU A 97 -5.31 1.48 3.60
N VAL A 98 -4.09 1.61 4.14
CA VAL A 98 -3.29 0.48 4.63
C VAL A 98 -3.46 0.35 6.14
N MET A 99 -3.89 -0.82 6.59
CA MET A 99 -4.17 -1.12 7.99
C MET A 99 -3.10 -2.06 8.57
N SER A 100 -2.80 -1.90 9.85
CA SER A 100 -1.88 -2.78 10.59
C SER A 100 -2.40 -2.99 12.00
N SER A 101 -2.48 -4.25 12.44
CA SER A 101 -2.79 -4.58 13.84
C SER A 101 -1.57 -4.41 14.76
N TYR A 102 -0.38 -4.21 14.19
CA TYR A 102 0.86 -4.00 14.94
C TYR A 102 1.05 -2.51 15.26
N CYS A 103 1.10 -2.17 16.55
CA CYS A 103 1.38 -0.83 17.05
C CYS A 103 2.72 -0.82 17.80
N PRO A 104 3.85 -0.48 17.13
CA PRO A 104 5.05 -0.13 17.84
C PRO A 104 4.95 1.36 18.16
N TYR A 105 4.76 1.68 19.42
CA TYR A 105 4.91 3.03 19.95
C TYR A 105 6.15 3.71 19.32
N LYS A 106 5.94 4.84 18.64
CA LYS A 106 6.92 5.68 17.91
C LYS A 106 7.33 5.25 16.49
N ASN A 107 6.49 5.56 15.50
CA ASN A 107 6.94 6.14 14.23
C ASN A 107 5.78 6.92 13.59
N SER A 108 6.02 8.19 13.31
CA SER A 108 5.05 9.19 12.82
C SER A 108 4.46 8.90 11.44
N TYR A 109 4.83 7.79 10.79
CA TYR A 109 4.44 7.45 9.42
C TYR A 109 3.20 6.56 9.31
N TYR A 110 2.69 6.03 10.43
CA TYR A 110 1.53 5.11 10.46
C TYR A 110 0.35 5.63 11.30
N LYS A 111 0.38 6.91 11.71
CA LYS A 111 -0.68 7.59 12.48
C LYS A 111 -1.83 8.11 11.59
N LYS A 112 -2.26 7.34 10.60
CA LYS A 112 -3.53 7.60 9.89
C LYS A 112 -4.59 6.52 10.14
N CYS A 113 -4.43 5.71 11.19
CA CYS A 113 -5.52 4.89 11.70
C CYS A 113 -6.74 5.78 12.03
N ILE A 114 -7.81 5.60 11.25
CA ILE A 114 -9.18 6.08 11.48
C ILE A 114 -9.36 7.60 11.27
N ARG A 115 -9.23 8.09 10.03
CA ARG A 115 -9.79 9.43 9.73
C ARG A 115 -10.46 9.66 8.37
N MET A 116 -10.69 8.63 7.54
CA MET A 116 -11.42 8.80 6.28
C MET A 116 -12.63 7.87 6.15
N LEU A 117 -13.45 7.79 7.21
CA LEU A 117 -14.84 7.28 7.08
C LEU A 117 -15.92 8.34 7.42
N ASN A 118 -15.55 9.55 7.81
CA ASN A 118 -16.50 10.61 8.20
C ASN A 118 -16.68 11.72 7.14
N MET A 119 -16.42 11.45 5.87
CA MET A 119 -16.66 12.42 4.80
C MET A 119 -17.59 11.89 3.69
N LEU A 120 -18.17 10.69 3.89
CA LEU A 120 -19.06 10.01 2.93
C LEU A 120 -20.31 9.38 3.60
N LEU A 121 -20.64 9.79 4.83
CA LEU A 121 -21.93 9.51 5.48
C LEU A 121 -22.51 10.80 6.05
#